data_AF-A0AA91FJR3-F1
#
_entry.id   AF-A0AA91FJR3-F1
#
_cell.length_a   1.000
_cell.length_b   1.000
_cell.length_c   1.000
_cell.angle_alpha   90.00
_cell.angle_beta   90.00
_cell.angle_gamma   90.00
#
_symmetry.space_group_name_H-M   'P 1'
#
loop_
_entity.id
_entity.type
_entity.pdbx_description
1 polymer ?
#
loop_
_entity_poly.entity_id
_entity_poly.type
_entity_poly.pdbx_seq_one_letter_code
_entity_poly.pdbx_strand_id
1 'polypeptide(L)'
;YIQNESTYFRAKLEFIDPADVNNKIVAYATLYRVSFINISEFAKFFKLGWMGDGQGIKGVLERFSENFENIPSSVNLKEKDENQKLLIAARYNPKNPKAIYCIGVKRNGLRKDGEPKVRRESNTEIAQQLYPMLFEIFCHHTNISFRFSADKRKERTNEEIIANFHAQK
;
A
#
# COMPACT_ATOMS: atom_id res chain seq x y z
N TYR A 1 -19.34 9.44 12.96
CA TYR A 1 -18.72 10.34 13.96
C TYR A 1 -18.25 9.48 15.11
N ILE A 2 -17.02 9.67 15.59
CA ILE A 2 -16.53 8.91 16.75
C ILE A 2 -17.11 9.55 18.01
N GLN A 3 -18.29 9.07 18.44
CA GLN A 3 -18.76 9.28 19.80
C GLN A 3 -18.13 8.17 20.66
N ASN A 4 -17.18 8.54 21.53
CA ASN A 4 -16.72 7.80 22.73
C ASN A 4 -16.61 6.26 22.67
N GLU A 5 -16.17 5.67 21.56
CA GLU A 5 -15.95 4.22 21.43
C GLU A 5 -14.49 3.85 21.13
N SER A 6 -13.54 4.61 21.71
CA SER A 6 -12.11 4.47 21.43
C SER A 6 -11.51 3.11 21.85
N THR A 7 -12.24 2.25 22.57
CA THR A 7 -11.69 1.01 23.15
C THR A 7 -11.91 -0.25 22.29
N TYR A 8 -12.65 -0.19 21.17
CA TYR A 8 -13.05 -1.41 20.43
C TYR A 8 -12.81 -1.38 18.91
N PHE A 9 -12.05 -0.42 18.38
CA PHE A 9 -11.69 -0.43 16.96
C PHE A 9 -10.72 -1.57 16.66
N ARG A 10 -11.07 -2.42 15.69
CA ARG A 10 -10.30 -3.61 15.29
C ARG A 10 -9.29 -3.31 14.18
N ALA A 11 -9.55 -2.28 13.38
CA ALA A 11 -8.67 -1.88 12.30
C ALA A 11 -8.66 -0.37 12.10
N LYS A 12 -7.49 0.15 11.72
CA LYS A 12 -7.35 1.48 11.11
C LYS A 12 -7.38 1.29 9.59
N LEU A 13 -8.31 1.94 8.93
CA LEU A 13 -8.43 1.96 7.47
C LEU A 13 -7.88 3.28 6.93
N GLU A 14 -7.18 3.21 5.81
CA GLU A 14 -6.75 4.39 5.06
C GLU A 14 -7.34 4.35 3.66
N PHE A 15 -8.07 5.40 3.31
CA PHE A 15 -8.61 5.62 1.97
C PHE A 15 -7.72 6.64 1.28
N ILE A 16 -7.27 6.33 0.07
CA ILE A 16 -6.32 7.15 -0.68
C ILE A 16 -6.93 7.47 -2.04
N ASP A 17 -6.85 8.73 -2.45
CA ASP A 17 -7.24 9.13 -3.80
C ASP A 17 -6.24 8.56 -4.80
N PRO A 18 -6.67 7.74 -5.77
CA PRO A 18 -5.76 7.18 -6.77
C PRO A 18 -5.11 8.25 -7.65
N ALA A 19 -5.69 9.45 -7.77
CA ALA A 19 -5.13 10.56 -8.53
C ALA A 19 -4.13 11.41 -7.71
N ASP A 20 -4.23 11.42 -6.38
CA ASP A 20 -3.31 12.11 -5.48
C ASP A 20 -3.12 11.31 -4.19
N VAL A 21 -2.01 10.59 -4.11
CA VAL A 21 -1.65 9.73 -2.99
C VAL A 21 -1.44 10.46 -1.66
N ASN A 22 -1.28 11.79 -1.70
CA ASN A 22 -1.21 12.63 -0.51
C ASN A 22 -2.61 13.01 0.00
N ASN A 23 -3.62 12.99 -0.88
CA ASN A 23 -5.02 13.14 -0.51
C ASN A 23 -5.53 11.80 0.05
N LYS A 24 -5.64 11.72 1.37
CA LYS A 24 -6.07 10.51 2.09
C LYS A 24 -6.85 10.86 3.34
N ILE A 25 -7.75 9.96 3.73
CA ILE A 25 -8.50 10.05 4.99
C ILE A 25 -8.38 8.74 5.77
N VAL A 26 -8.45 8.86 7.09
CA VAL A 26 -8.38 7.72 8.01
C VAL A 26 -9.78 7.43 8.53
N ALA A 27 -10.12 6.14 8.57
CA ALA A 27 -11.27 5.65 9.32
C ALA A 27 -10.84 4.57 10.30
N TYR A 28 -11.72 4.29 11.25
CA TYR A 28 -11.57 3.20 12.19
C TYR A 28 -12.75 2.26 12.05
N ALA A 29 -12.45 0.98 11.89
CA ALA A 29 -13.44 -0.06 11.70
C ALA A 29 -13.58 -0.92 12.95
N THR A 30 -14.83 -1.23 13.31
CA THR A 30 -15.17 -2.35 14.19
C THR A 30 -15.72 -3.49 13.33
N LEU A 31 -16.27 -4.54 13.96
CA LEU A 31 -16.96 -5.61 13.22
C LEU A 31 -18.20 -5.11 12.46
N TYR A 32 -18.82 -4.02 12.90
CA TYR A 32 -20.15 -3.59 12.44
C TYR A 32 -20.18 -2.21 11.77
N ARG A 33 -19.10 -1.43 11.85
CA ARG A 33 -19.12 -0.05 11.36
C ARG A 33 -17.75 0.49 11.00
N VAL A 34 -17.76 1.43 10.06
CA VAL A 34 -16.61 2.26 9.71
C VAL A 34 -16.88 3.70 10.13
N SER A 35 -16.02 4.22 10.99
CA SER A 35 -16.15 5.56 11.56
C SER A 35 -15.02 6.47 11.09
N PHE A 36 -15.38 7.61 10.51
CA PHE A 36 -14.45 8.69 10.21
C PHE A 36 -14.42 9.71 11.35
N ILE A 37 -13.26 10.30 11.58
CA ILE A 37 -13.06 11.34 12.60
C ILE A 37 -13.86 12.59 12.24
N ASN A 38 -13.76 13.04 10.98
CA ASN A 38 -14.32 14.31 10.51
C ASN A 38 -15.27 14.06 9.32
N ILE A 39 -16.55 14.39 9.52
CA ILE A 39 -17.59 14.19 8.50
C ILE A 39 -17.41 15.12 7.29
N SER A 40 -16.85 16.32 7.50
CA SER A 40 -16.55 17.27 6.44
C SER A 40 -15.36 16.78 5.59
N GLU A 41 -14.37 16.14 6.19
CA GLU A 41 -13.26 15.50 5.45
C GLU A 41 -13.75 14.31 4.65
N PHE A 42 -14.62 13.48 5.22
CA PHE A 42 -15.28 12.39 4.50
C PHE A 42 -16.04 12.92 3.27
N ALA A 43 -16.89 13.93 3.46
CA ALA A 43 -17.66 14.53 2.36
C ALA A 43 -16.76 15.11 1.28
N LYS A 44 -15.70 15.84 1.68
CA LYS A 44 -14.73 16.42 0.74
C LYS A 44 -13.99 15.33 -0.05
N PHE A 45 -13.48 14.31 0.63
CA PHE A 45 -12.70 13.24 0.01
C PHE A 45 -13.51 12.45 -1.01
N PHE A 46 -14.73 12.05 -0.64
CA PHE A 46 -15.65 11.34 -1.54
C PHE A 46 -16.42 12.26 -2.49
N LYS A 47 -16.09 13.56 -2.52
CA LYS A 47 -16.69 14.59 -3.38
C LYS A 47 -18.22 14.60 -3.28
N LEU A 48 -18.73 14.39 -2.07
CA LEU A 48 -20.15 14.52 -1.76
C LEU A 48 -20.50 16.00 -1.82
N GLY A 49 -21.49 16.35 -2.66
CA GLY A 49 -21.98 17.73 -2.78
C GLY A 49 -22.53 18.27 -1.46
N TRP A 50 -22.79 19.59 -1.41
CA TRP A 50 -23.38 20.22 -0.24
C TRP A 50 -24.81 19.70 0.00
N MET A 51 -24.98 18.87 1.02
CA MET A 51 -26.28 18.41 1.51
C MET A 51 -26.63 19.28 2.71
N GLY A 52 -27.42 20.33 2.48
CA GLY A 52 -27.50 21.55 3.30
C GLY A 52 -27.81 21.43 4.79
N ASP A 53 -28.18 20.25 5.31
CA ASP A 53 -28.46 20.03 6.74
C ASP A 53 -27.53 19.01 7.42
N GLY A 54 -26.55 18.44 6.71
CA GLY A 54 -25.63 17.43 7.23
C GLY A 54 -26.26 16.05 7.52
N GLN A 55 -27.59 15.92 7.54
CA GLN A 55 -28.29 14.64 7.73
C GLN A 55 -28.10 13.72 6.53
N GLY A 56 -28.10 14.28 5.31
CA GLY A 56 -27.80 13.52 4.10
C GLY A 56 -26.44 12.83 4.14
N ILE A 57 -25.40 13.51 4.64
CA ILE A 57 -24.04 12.96 4.76
C ILE A 57 -24.00 11.87 5.83
N LYS A 58 -24.72 12.05 6.94
CA LYS A 58 -24.84 11.03 7.99
C LYS A 58 -25.46 9.74 7.46
N GLY A 59 -26.56 9.83 6.70
CA GLY A 59 -27.18 8.67 6.07
C GLY A 59 -26.30 8.00 5.01
N VAL A 60 -25.46 8.76 4.29
CA VAL A 60 -24.44 8.17 3.40
C VAL A 60 -23.40 7.39 4.19
N LEU A 61 -22.94 7.91 5.33
CA LEU A 61 -21.96 7.22 6.18
C LEU A 61 -22.52 5.93 6.80
N GLU A 62 -23.79 5.95 7.23
CA GLU A 62 -24.47 4.76 7.77
C GLU A 62 -24.55 3.67 6.70
N ARG A 63 -25.05 4.00 5.50
CA ARG A 63 -25.07 3.07 4.35
C ARG A 63 -23.68 2.61 3.92
N PHE A 64 -22.66 3.47 4.03
CA PHE A 64 -21.29 3.08 3.76
C PHE A 64 -20.84 1.94 4.69
N SER A 65 -21.21 2.00 5.98
CA SER A 65 -20.89 0.96 6.95
C SER A 65 -21.64 -0.34 6.68
N GLU A 66 -22.94 -0.27 6.35
CA GLU A 66 -23.76 -1.44 5.98
C GLU A 66 -23.18 -2.18 4.76
N ASN A 67 -22.73 -1.44 3.75
CA ASN A 67 -22.09 -2.04 2.58
C ASN A 67 -20.69 -2.58 2.87
N PHE A 68 -20.07 -2.15 3.98
CA PHE A 68 -18.76 -2.61 4.40
C PHE A 68 -18.81 -4.00 5.05
N GLU A 69 -19.97 -4.52 5.45
CA GLU A 69 -20.11 -5.90 5.97
C GLU A 69 -19.69 -6.96 4.93
N ASN A 70 -19.64 -6.58 3.65
CA ASN A 70 -19.15 -7.41 2.54
C ASN A 70 -17.62 -7.30 2.34
N ILE A 71 -16.82 -7.17 3.41
CA ILE A 71 -15.36 -7.24 3.27
C ILE A 71 -15.01 -8.62 2.69
N PRO A 72 -14.30 -8.70 1.55
CA PRO A 72 -13.88 -9.97 1.01
C PRO A 72 -13.07 -10.76 2.05
N SER A 73 -13.49 -11.99 2.35
CA SER A 73 -12.75 -12.91 3.23
C SER A 73 -11.37 -13.27 2.67
N SER A 74 -11.18 -13.04 1.38
CA SER A 74 -9.91 -13.05 0.68
C SER A 74 -9.87 -11.88 -0.29
N VAL A 75 -8.79 -11.08 -0.25
CA VAL A 75 -8.49 -10.16 -1.35
C VAL A 75 -7.99 -11.02 -2.51
N ASN A 76 -8.73 -11.05 -3.62
CA ASN A 76 -8.23 -11.71 -4.81
C ASN A 76 -7.02 -10.91 -5.30
N LEU A 77 -5.82 -11.42 -5.03
CA LEU A 77 -4.54 -10.86 -5.46
C LEU A 77 -4.34 -11.08 -6.97
N LYS A 78 -5.35 -10.78 -7.79
CA LYS A 78 -5.14 -10.60 -9.23
C LYS A 78 -3.97 -9.64 -9.42
N GLU A 79 -3.25 -9.81 -10.54
CA GLU A 79 -2.21 -8.87 -10.91
C GLU A 79 -2.71 -7.45 -10.75
N LYS A 80 -2.00 -6.68 -9.93
CA LYS A 80 -2.33 -5.29 -9.70
C LYS A 80 -2.17 -4.53 -11.01
N ASP A 81 -3.16 -3.73 -11.36
CA ASP A 81 -3.03 -2.84 -12.51
C ASP A 81 -1.94 -1.78 -12.24
N GLU A 82 -1.55 -1.05 -13.29
CA GLU A 82 -0.47 -0.08 -13.19
C GLU A 82 -0.77 1.06 -12.20
N ASN A 83 -2.03 1.50 -12.09
CA ASN A 83 -2.43 2.54 -11.14
C ASN A 83 -2.30 2.04 -9.69
N GLN A 84 -2.70 0.80 -9.42
CA GLN A 84 -2.54 0.16 -8.13
C GLN A 84 -1.05 0.00 -7.77
N LYS A 85 -0.20 -0.38 -8.74
CA LYS A 85 1.25 -0.46 -8.54
C LYS A 85 1.86 0.91 -8.18
N LEU A 86 1.45 1.96 -8.90
CA LEU A 86 1.90 3.34 -8.65
C LEU A 86 1.46 3.84 -7.27
N LEU A 87 0.22 3.53 -6.85
CA LEU A 87 -0.29 3.88 -5.53
C LEU A 87 0.56 3.27 -4.41
N ILE A 88 0.91 1.99 -4.54
CA ILE A 88 1.77 1.28 -3.58
C ILE A 88 3.16 1.89 -3.54
N ALA A 89 3.80 2.07 -4.71
CA ALA A 89 5.13 2.66 -4.76
C ALA A 89 5.15 4.09 -4.24
N ALA A 90 4.11 4.89 -4.48
CA ALA A 90 4.03 6.24 -3.93
C ALA A 90 3.90 6.26 -2.41
N ARG A 91 3.16 5.31 -1.83
CA ARG A 91 3.02 5.15 -0.37
C ARG A 91 4.35 4.84 0.31
N TYR A 92 5.10 3.89 -0.23
CA TYR A 92 6.31 3.37 0.43
C TYR A 92 7.61 4.03 -0.08
N ASN A 93 7.61 4.57 -1.30
CA ASN A 93 8.74 5.25 -1.92
C ASN A 93 8.33 6.59 -2.54
N PRO A 94 7.88 7.57 -1.74
CA PRO A 94 7.39 8.86 -2.24
C PRO A 94 8.45 9.68 -2.99
N LYS A 95 9.74 9.39 -2.77
CA LYS A 95 10.85 10.02 -3.52
C LYS A 95 10.94 9.54 -4.96
N ASN A 96 10.44 8.35 -5.26
CA ASN A 96 10.40 7.80 -6.61
C ASN A 96 9.14 6.93 -6.78
N PRO A 97 7.95 7.56 -6.85
CA PRO A 97 6.67 6.87 -6.85
C PRO A 97 6.42 6.07 -8.13
N LYS A 98 7.16 6.38 -9.20
CA LYS A 98 7.08 5.68 -10.47
C LYS A 98 7.95 4.43 -10.53
N ALA A 99 8.82 4.20 -9.54
CA ALA A 99 9.71 3.04 -9.52
C ALA A 99 8.97 1.76 -9.12
N ILE A 100 8.15 1.25 -10.04
CA ILE A 100 7.30 0.06 -9.87
C ILE A 100 7.86 -1.19 -10.55
N TYR A 101 8.82 -1.04 -11.47
CA TYR A 101 9.30 -2.13 -12.32
C TYR A 101 10.53 -2.80 -11.71
N CYS A 102 10.47 -4.08 -11.35
CA CYS A 102 11.62 -4.79 -10.80
C CYS A 102 12.64 -5.09 -11.89
N ILE A 103 13.88 -4.65 -11.68
CA ILE A 103 15.00 -4.82 -12.61
C ILE A 103 16.05 -5.80 -12.09
N GLY A 104 15.78 -6.40 -10.93
CA GLY A 104 16.63 -7.40 -10.29
C GLY A 104 16.84 -7.17 -8.80
N VAL A 105 17.63 -8.03 -8.19
CA VAL A 105 18.05 -7.95 -6.79
C VAL A 105 19.56 -7.70 -6.70
N LYS A 106 20.03 -7.24 -5.54
CA LYS A 106 21.47 -7.07 -5.26
C LYS A 106 21.79 -7.41 -3.81
N ARG A 107 23.00 -7.94 -3.56
CA ARG A 107 23.57 -7.95 -2.21
C ARG A 107 23.95 -6.51 -1.82
N ASN A 108 23.56 -6.13 -0.62
CA ASN A 108 23.91 -4.83 -0.08
C ASN A 108 25.38 -4.85 0.38
N GLY A 109 26.06 -3.71 0.27
CA GLY A 109 27.42 -3.57 0.80
C GLY A 109 27.47 -3.55 2.32
N LEU A 110 28.68 -3.43 2.87
CA LEU A 110 28.90 -3.39 4.31
C LEU A 110 28.67 -2.00 4.91
N ARG A 111 28.32 -1.97 6.18
CA ARG A 111 28.36 -0.82 7.08
C ARG A 111 29.82 -0.57 7.51
N LYS A 112 30.05 0.52 8.24
CA LYS A 112 31.40 0.91 8.69
C LYS A 112 32.02 -0.09 9.67
N ASP A 113 31.18 -0.81 10.41
CA ASP A 113 31.52 -1.84 11.39
C ASP A 113 31.78 -3.21 10.73
N GLY A 114 31.69 -3.33 9.40
CA GLY A 114 31.87 -4.59 8.68
C GLY A 114 30.58 -5.41 8.53
N GLU A 115 29.48 -5.01 9.17
CA GLU A 115 28.21 -5.75 9.09
C GLU A 115 27.45 -5.46 7.79
N PRO A 116 26.70 -6.43 7.23
CA PRO A 116 25.92 -6.20 6.02
C PRO A 116 24.86 -5.09 6.19
N LYS A 117 24.70 -4.22 5.19
CA LYS A 117 23.57 -3.29 5.15
C LYS A 117 22.26 -4.04 4.96
N VAL A 118 21.25 -3.61 5.70
CA VAL A 118 19.92 -4.21 5.70
C VAL A 118 19.01 -3.52 4.67
N ARG A 119 18.18 -4.32 3.99
CA ARG A 119 17.12 -3.89 3.08
C ARG A 119 16.16 -2.96 3.82
N ARG A 120 15.79 -1.86 3.17
CA ARG A 120 14.84 -0.89 3.74
C ARG A 120 13.44 -1.49 3.81
N GLU A 121 12.68 -1.14 4.84
CA GLU A 121 11.29 -1.55 5.02
C GLU A 121 10.43 -1.20 3.80
N SER A 122 10.56 0.00 3.25
CA SER A 122 9.85 0.39 2.02
C SER A 122 10.14 -0.51 0.82
N ASN A 123 11.35 -1.05 0.72
CA ASN A 123 11.72 -1.98 -0.35
C ASN A 123 11.08 -3.36 -0.14
N THR A 124 10.98 -3.80 1.12
CA THR A 124 10.24 -5.01 1.53
C THR A 124 8.76 -4.89 1.17
N GLU A 125 8.10 -3.79 1.58
CA GLU A 125 6.68 -3.56 1.34
C GLU A 125 6.33 -3.55 -0.16
N ILE A 126 7.12 -2.85 -0.97
CA ILE A 126 6.92 -2.81 -2.43
C ILE A 126 7.14 -4.21 -3.03
N ALA A 127 8.20 -4.92 -2.65
CA ALA A 127 8.48 -6.25 -3.19
C ALA A 127 7.40 -7.26 -2.83
N GLN A 128 6.95 -7.29 -1.57
CA GLN A 128 5.91 -8.18 -1.11
C GLN A 128 4.59 -7.97 -1.87
N GLN A 129 4.22 -6.72 -2.13
CA GLN A 129 2.94 -6.41 -2.75
C GLN A 129 2.96 -6.50 -4.28
N LEU A 130 4.10 -6.20 -4.92
CA LEU A 130 4.21 -6.11 -6.38
C LEU A 130 4.90 -7.33 -7.02
N TYR A 131 5.81 -8.01 -6.31
CA TYR A 131 6.59 -9.15 -6.80
C TYR A 131 6.64 -10.27 -5.75
N PRO A 132 5.49 -10.84 -5.34
CA PRO A 132 5.39 -11.76 -4.20
C PRO A 132 6.27 -13.00 -4.35
N MET A 133 6.40 -13.56 -5.56
CA MET A 133 7.27 -14.72 -5.80
C MET A 133 8.75 -14.41 -5.53
N LEU A 134 9.26 -13.28 -6.06
CA LEU A 134 10.64 -12.87 -5.77
C LEU A 134 10.80 -12.50 -4.30
N PHE A 135 9.78 -11.90 -3.69
CA PHE A 135 9.80 -11.61 -2.27
C PHE A 135 9.96 -12.88 -1.44
N GLU A 136 9.18 -13.92 -1.70
CA GLU A 136 9.24 -15.20 -1.01
C GLU A 136 10.65 -15.82 -1.06
N ILE A 137 11.32 -15.75 -2.21
CA ILE A 137 12.69 -16.28 -2.38
C ILE A 137 13.72 -15.50 -1.55
N PHE A 138 13.60 -14.17 -1.47
CA PHE A 138 14.62 -13.30 -0.86
C PHE A 138 14.23 -12.70 0.50
N CYS A 139 13.06 -13.05 1.07
CA CYS A 139 12.52 -12.40 2.27
C CYS A 139 13.45 -12.57 3.48
N HIS A 140 13.98 -13.77 3.68
CA HIS A 140 14.88 -14.12 4.78
C HIS A 140 16.30 -13.55 4.62
N HIS A 141 16.68 -13.15 3.41
CA HIS A 141 17.97 -12.52 3.13
C HIS A 141 17.86 -11.00 3.24
N THR A 142 17.84 -10.50 4.47
CA THR A 142 17.66 -9.07 4.75
C THR A 142 18.80 -8.19 4.22
N ASN A 143 19.96 -8.77 3.89
CA ASN A 143 21.06 -8.07 3.21
C ASN A 143 20.90 -8.02 1.67
N ILE A 144 19.81 -8.52 1.09
CA ILE A 144 19.49 -8.43 -0.33
C ILE A 144 18.38 -7.41 -0.54
N SER A 145 18.58 -6.45 -1.45
CA SER A 145 17.56 -5.46 -1.81
C SER A 145 17.05 -5.66 -3.23
N PHE A 146 15.76 -5.42 -3.44
CA PHE A 146 15.13 -5.33 -4.74
C PHE A 146 15.46 -3.99 -5.39
N ARG A 147 15.69 -4.00 -6.70
CA ARG A 147 15.94 -2.80 -7.49
C ARG A 147 14.72 -2.53 -8.34
N PHE A 148 14.18 -1.32 -8.20
CA PHE A 148 13.03 -0.87 -8.97
C PHE A 148 13.41 0.27 -9.90
N SER A 149 12.73 0.36 -11.04
CA SER A 149 12.87 1.42 -12.04
C SER A 149 11.52 1.99 -12.42
N ALA A 150 11.52 3.24 -12.87
CA ALA A 150 10.36 3.86 -13.49
C ALA A 150 10.24 3.54 -14.99
N ASP A 151 11.27 2.94 -15.57
CA ASP A 151 11.30 2.57 -16.98
C ASP A 151 10.86 1.12 -17.16
N LYS A 152 9.65 0.91 -17.68
CA LYS A 152 9.07 -0.41 -17.96
C LYS A 152 9.98 -1.28 -18.83
N ARG A 153 10.74 -0.68 -19.75
CA ARG A 153 11.63 -1.40 -20.66
C ARG A 153 12.80 -2.09 -19.96
N LYS A 154 13.04 -1.75 -18.68
CA LYS A 154 14.07 -2.37 -17.85
C LYS A 154 13.53 -3.48 -16.96
N GLU A 155 12.20 -3.66 -16.91
CA GLU A 155 11.57 -4.73 -16.16
C GLU A 155 12.12 -6.08 -16.62
N ARG A 156 12.38 -6.96 -15.66
CA ARG A 156 12.83 -8.33 -15.91
C ARG A 156 11.82 -9.30 -15.31
N THR A 157 11.70 -10.45 -15.95
CA THR A 157 10.93 -11.58 -15.42
C THR A 157 11.55 -12.10 -14.12
N ASN A 158 10.77 -12.84 -13.34
CA ASN A 158 11.27 -13.41 -12.09
C ASN A 158 12.45 -14.36 -12.36
N GLU A 159 12.34 -15.16 -13.41
CA GLU A 159 13.34 -16.14 -13.84
C GLU A 159 14.65 -15.45 -14.24
N GLU A 160 14.58 -14.39 -15.04
CA GLU A 160 15.76 -13.59 -15.40
C GLU A 160 16.41 -12.98 -14.17
N ILE A 161 15.62 -12.47 -13.21
CA ILE A 161 16.14 -11.85 -11.99
C ILE A 161 16.90 -12.88 -11.14
N ILE A 162 16.32 -14.07 -10.98
CA ILE A 162 16.92 -15.18 -10.21
C ILE A 162 18.20 -15.65 -10.90
N ALA A 163 18.15 -15.93 -12.20
CA ALA A 163 19.32 -16.37 -12.98
C ALA A 163 20.45 -15.33 -12.93
N ASN A 164 20.14 -14.05 -13.13
CA ASN A 164 21.11 -12.96 -13.05
C ASN A 164 21.69 -12.79 -11.64
N PHE A 165 20.95 -13.13 -10.59
CA PHE A 165 21.47 -13.08 -9.23
C PHE A 165 22.43 -14.22 -8.94
N HIS A 166 22.13 -15.43 -9.40
CA HIS A 166 23.03 -16.58 -9.25
C HIS A 166 24.32 -16.46 -10.08
N ALA A 167 24.27 -15.74 -11.21
CA ALA A 167 25.44 -15.49 -12.04
C ALA A 167 26.37 -14.38 -11.48
N GLN A 168 25.96 -13.64 -10.45
CA GLN A 168 26.81 -12.63 -9.81
C GLN A 168 27.90 -13.33 -8.98
N LYS A 169 29.17 -13.08 -9.33
CA LYS A 169 30.34 -13.50 -8.54
C LYS A 169 30.49 -12.66 -7.29
#